data_AF-A0A964LCY1-F1
#
_entry.id   AF-A0A964LCY1-F1
#
_cell.length_a   1.000
_cell.length_b   1.000
_cell.length_c   1.000
_cell.angle_alpha   90.00
_cell.angle_beta   90.00
_cell.angle_gamma   90.00
#
_symmetry.space_group_name_H-M   'P 1'
#
loop_
_entity.id
_entity.type
_entity.pdbx_description
1 polymer ?
#
loop_
_entity_poly.entity_id
_entity_poly.type
_entity_poly.pdbx_seq_one_letter_code
_entity_poly.pdbx_strand_id
1 'polypeptide(L)'
;MTLRWLTVIAIVLILPPALFPQTAKRDKLLVAHWPLAGDTKDISGNGNHALNRGVDLKAAGPDGKAGGAAGFDGRGTHLEVPTKSLILDQGDFTFSCHVYLERELDGRMVKKLGRARKQAENGLSAC
;
A
#
# COMPACT_ATOMS: atom_id res chain seq x y z
N MET A 1 35.82 -21.44 -22.86
CA MET A 1 34.64 -20.56 -22.60
C MET A 1 33.98 -20.93 -21.27
N THR A 2 34.73 -20.99 -20.15
CA THR A 2 34.21 -21.65 -18.93
C THR A 2 34.72 -21.07 -17.62
N LEU A 3 35.92 -20.48 -17.58
CA LEU A 3 36.55 -20.10 -16.31
C LEU A 3 36.24 -18.67 -15.84
N ARG A 4 35.92 -17.73 -16.74
CA ARG A 4 35.57 -16.33 -16.40
C ARG A 4 34.16 -16.17 -15.80
N TRP A 5 33.27 -17.14 -16.00
CA TRP A 5 31.90 -17.10 -15.48
C TRP A 5 31.80 -17.73 -14.09
N LEU A 6 32.62 -18.75 -13.80
CA LEU A 6 32.69 -19.39 -12.48
C LEU A 6 33.24 -18.45 -11.40
N THR A 7 34.17 -17.55 -11.76
CA THR A 7 34.71 -16.56 -10.81
C THR A 7 33.71 -15.49 -10.42
N VAL A 8 32.83 -15.05 -11.35
CA VAL A 8 31.80 -14.05 -11.06
C VAL A 8 30.72 -14.61 -10.13
N ILE A 9 30.32 -15.88 -10.33
CA ILE A 9 29.34 -16.57 -9.46
C ILE A 9 29.93 -16.78 -8.06
N ALA A 10 31.20 -17.17 -7.96
CA ALA A 10 31.88 -17.32 -6.67
C ALA A 10 31.94 -15.99 -5.89
N ILE A 11 32.20 -14.87 -6.56
CA ILE A 11 32.24 -13.54 -5.91
C ILE A 11 30.86 -13.13 -5.37
N VAL A 12 29.78 -13.44 -6.08
CA VAL A 12 28.40 -13.14 -5.61
C VAL A 12 27.98 -14.01 -4.42
N LEU A 13 28.49 -15.24 -4.32
CA LEU A 13 28.18 -16.17 -3.22
C LEU A 13 29.04 -15.94 -1.96
N ILE A 14 30.23 -15.35 -2.10
CA ILE A 14 31.15 -15.05 -0.98
C ILE A 14 30.87 -13.66 -0.37
N LEU A 15 30.19 -12.76 -1.10
CA LEU A 15 29.93 -11.41 -0.64
C LEU A 15 28.86 -11.40 0.48
N PRO A 16 29.14 -10.83 1.68
CA PRO A 16 28.17 -10.74 2.75
C PRO A 16 26.87 -10.06 2.28
N PRO A 17 25.68 -10.54 2.70
CA PRO A 17 24.38 -9.94 2.36
C PRO A 17 24.28 -8.44 2.66
N ALA A 18 25.12 -7.93 3.56
CA ALA A 18 25.20 -6.52 3.97
C ALA A 18 25.82 -5.57 2.91
N LEU A 19 26.49 -6.11 1.88
CA LEU A 19 27.04 -5.32 0.76
C LEU A 19 26.04 -5.14 -0.39
N PHE A 20 24.92 -5.85 -0.36
CA PHE A 20 23.77 -5.50 -1.19
C PHE A 20 23.06 -4.33 -0.52
N PRO A 21 22.95 -3.16 -1.16
CA PRO A 21 22.17 -2.07 -0.61
C PRO A 21 20.70 -2.51 -0.57
N GLN A 22 20.25 -3.06 0.56
CA GLN A 22 18.83 -3.14 0.89
C GLN A 22 18.36 -1.73 1.30
N THR A 23 18.43 -0.80 0.35
CA THR A 23 17.84 0.52 0.53
C THR A 23 16.37 0.42 0.15
N ALA A 24 15.58 -0.26 0.99
CA ALA A 24 14.20 0.16 1.13
C ALA A 24 14.29 1.59 1.65
N LYS A 25 14.20 2.56 0.73
CA LYS A 25 14.24 3.99 1.04
C LYS A 25 13.08 4.24 1.99
N ARG A 26 13.36 4.23 3.29
CA ARG A 26 12.39 4.57 4.32
C ARG A 26 12.08 6.04 4.12
N ASP A 27 10.93 6.33 3.54
CA ASP A 27 10.42 7.68 3.57
C ASP A 27 10.19 8.03 5.04
N LYS A 28 11.05 8.91 5.58
CA LYS A 28 11.01 9.32 6.98
C LYS A 28 9.67 9.96 7.38
N LEU A 29 8.86 10.33 6.38
CA LEU A 29 7.54 10.94 6.53
C LEU A 29 6.40 9.92 6.38
N LEU A 30 6.68 8.67 6.02
CA LEU A 30 5.66 7.64 5.88
C LEU A 30 5.19 7.18 7.26
N VAL A 31 3.95 7.51 7.59
CA VAL A 31 3.36 7.18 8.90
C VAL A 31 2.86 5.73 8.96
N ALA A 32 2.26 5.24 7.88
CA ALA A 32 1.77 3.86 7.80
C ALA A 32 1.66 3.43 6.34
N HIS A 33 1.80 2.13 6.09
CA HIS A 33 1.58 1.52 4.79
C HIS A 33 0.98 0.13 4.95
N TRP A 34 -0.27 -0.02 4.52
CA TRP A 34 -0.99 -1.30 4.53
C TRP A 34 -1.15 -1.81 3.10
N PRO A 35 -0.44 -2.89 2.72
CA PRO A 35 -0.61 -3.51 1.40
C PRO A 35 -1.99 -4.13 1.21
N LEU A 36 -2.67 -4.51 2.31
CA LEU A 36 -3.98 -5.17 2.30
C LEU A 36 -4.01 -6.46 1.46
N ALA A 37 -2.87 -7.15 1.40
CA ALA A 37 -2.67 -8.35 0.62
C ALA A 37 -2.58 -9.57 1.55
N GLY A 38 -3.75 -10.01 2.05
CA GLY A 38 -3.84 -11.17 2.96
C GLY A 38 -3.69 -10.84 4.44
N ASP A 39 -3.19 -9.65 4.80
CA ASP A 39 -3.13 -9.18 6.18
C ASP A 39 -3.38 -7.67 6.32
N THR A 40 -3.45 -7.20 7.57
CA THR A 40 -3.64 -5.79 7.95
C THR A 40 -2.38 -5.18 8.55
N LYS A 41 -1.21 -5.76 8.24
CA LYS A 41 0.05 -5.31 8.82
C LYS A 41 0.51 -4.02 8.17
N ASP A 42 1.06 -3.17 9.02
CA ASP A 42 1.78 -1.98 8.60
C ASP A 42 3.22 -2.36 8.32
N ILE A 43 3.65 -2.15 7.07
CA ILE A 43 5.02 -2.43 6.63
C ILE A 43 5.91 -1.18 6.60
N SER A 44 5.41 -0.03 7.06
CA SER A 44 6.22 1.19 7.20
C SER A 44 7.34 1.03 8.24
N GLY A 45 7.14 0.14 9.21
CA GLY A 45 8.02 -0.06 10.36
C GLY A 45 7.61 0.72 11.61
N ASN A 46 6.49 1.46 11.56
CA ASN A 46 5.99 2.25 12.69
C ASN A 46 5.03 1.47 13.60
N GLY A 47 4.70 0.22 13.25
CA GLY A 47 3.87 -0.64 14.10
C GLY A 47 2.39 -0.27 14.09
N ASN A 48 1.93 0.50 13.09
CA ASN A 48 0.55 0.98 12.98
C ASN A 48 -0.37 -0.08 12.38
N HIS A 49 -0.37 -1.29 12.95
CA HIS A 49 -1.18 -2.41 12.45
C HIS A 49 -2.68 -2.11 12.56
N ALA A 50 -3.41 -2.40 11.49
CA ALA A 50 -4.86 -2.26 11.46
C ALA A 50 -5.53 -3.48 12.11
N LEU A 51 -6.62 -3.24 12.83
CA LEU A 51 -7.51 -4.25 13.38
C LEU A 51 -8.60 -4.57 12.36
N ASN A 52 -8.70 -5.83 11.96
CA ASN A 52 -9.73 -6.27 11.04
C ASN A 52 -11.09 -6.41 11.75
N ARG A 53 -12.09 -5.65 11.29
CA ARG A 53 -13.50 -5.76 11.72
C ARG A 53 -14.36 -6.34 10.60
N GLY A 54 -14.07 -7.58 10.20
CA GLY A 54 -14.88 -8.35 9.26
C GLY A 54 -14.57 -8.16 7.77
N VAL A 55 -13.52 -7.42 7.43
CA VAL A 55 -13.02 -7.25 6.06
C VAL A 55 -12.51 -8.56 5.50
N ASP A 56 -12.85 -8.87 4.25
CA ASP A 56 -12.34 -10.04 3.54
C ASP A 56 -10.93 -9.77 3.01
N LEU A 57 -9.92 -10.30 3.69
CA LEU A 57 -8.51 -10.18 3.28
C LEU A 57 -8.11 -11.19 2.20
N LYS A 58 -9.04 -12.03 1.73
CA LYS A 58 -8.81 -12.97 0.62
C LYS A 58 -9.30 -12.42 -0.71
N ALA A 59 -9.83 -11.20 -0.75
CA ALA A 59 -10.32 -10.59 -1.97
C ALA A 59 -9.24 -10.58 -3.08
N ALA A 60 -9.71 -10.71 -4.32
CA ALA A 60 -8.83 -10.73 -5.47
C ALA A 60 -8.22 -9.34 -5.70
N GLY A 61 -6.89 -9.28 -5.83
CA GLY A 61 -6.19 -8.05 -6.18
C GLY A 61 -6.27 -7.72 -7.68
N PRO A 62 -5.56 -6.67 -8.12
CA PRO A 62 -5.46 -6.31 -9.54
C PRO A 62 -4.88 -7.42 -10.44
N ASP A 63 -4.13 -8.35 -9.87
CA ASP A 63 -3.57 -9.52 -10.54
C ASP A 63 -4.54 -10.73 -10.56
N GLY A 64 -5.75 -10.57 -10.02
CA GLY A 64 -6.79 -11.60 -9.96
C GLY A 64 -6.53 -12.69 -8.91
N LYS A 65 -5.45 -12.58 -8.12
CA LYS A 65 -5.11 -13.59 -7.10
C LYS A 65 -5.81 -13.27 -5.78
N ALA A 66 -6.31 -14.32 -5.14
CA ALA A 66 -6.86 -14.23 -3.79
C ALA A 66 -5.80 -13.70 -2.82
N GLY A 67 -6.22 -12.81 -1.92
CA GLY A 67 -5.33 -12.15 -0.97
C GLY A 67 -4.48 -11.05 -1.60
N GLY A 68 -4.90 -10.49 -2.72
CA GLY A 68 -4.27 -9.33 -3.34
C GLY A 68 -4.94 -7.99 -2.97
N ALA A 69 -6.07 -8.03 -2.27
CA ALA A 69 -6.80 -6.87 -1.79
C ALA A 69 -7.64 -7.18 -0.54
N ALA A 70 -8.16 -6.11 0.08
CA ALA A 70 -9.18 -6.16 1.11
C ALA A 70 -10.56 -5.86 0.51
N GLY A 71 -11.50 -6.78 0.71
CA GLY A 71 -12.90 -6.66 0.30
C GLY A 71 -13.76 -6.04 1.39
N PHE A 72 -14.48 -4.98 1.06
CA PHE A 72 -15.41 -4.28 1.95
C PHE A 72 -16.84 -4.42 1.42
N ASP A 73 -17.76 -4.79 2.31
CA ASP A 73 -19.17 -5.05 2.00
C ASP A 73 -20.08 -3.80 2.01
N GLY A 74 -19.54 -2.67 2.48
CA GLY A 74 -20.28 -1.41 2.62
C GLY A 74 -21.40 -1.40 3.68
N ARG A 75 -21.56 -2.47 4.48
CA ARG A 75 -22.65 -2.62 5.47
C ARG A 75 -22.16 -2.68 6.92
N GLY A 76 -20.88 -2.93 7.14
CA GLY A 76 -20.29 -2.92 8.48
C GLY A 76 -18.81 -3.27 8.55
N THR A 77 -18.24 -3.77 7.47
CA THR A 77 -16.81 -4.12 7.41
C THR A 77 -15.93 -2.88 7.36
N HIS A 78 -14.93 -2.84 8.24
CA HIS A 78 -13.95 -1.76 8.27
C HIS A 78 -12.62 -2.21 8.88
N LEU A 79 -11.57 -1.44 8.61
CA LEU A 79 -10.29 -1.56 9.30
C LEU A 79 -10.17 -0.42 10.30
N GLU A 80 -9.81 -0.76 11.53
CA GLU A 80 -9.66 0.20 12.61
C GLU A 80 -8.18 0.37 12.94
N VAL A 81 -7.70 1.62 12.99
CA VAL A 81 -6.33 1.94 13.39
C VAL A 81 -6.37 2.88 14.59
N PRO A 82 -5.72 2.54 15.71
CA PRO A 82 -5.66 3.42 16.87
C PRO A 82 -5.06 4.78 16.53
N THR A 83 -5.82 5.85 16.77
CA THR A 83 -5.47 7.24 16.37
C THR A 83 -4.19 7.75 17.03
N LYS A 84 -3.89 7.28 18.26
CA LYS A 84 -2.68 7.66 19.02
C LYS A 84 -1.38 7.34 18.28
N SER A 85 -1.41 6.41 17.34
CA SER A 85 -0.21 5.92 16.65
C SER A 85 0.00 6.58 15.27
N LEU A 86 -1.03 7.26 14.74
CA LEU A 86 -1.00 7.89 13.43
C LEU A 86 -0.61 9.38 13.44
N ILE A 87 -0.60 10.04 14.62
CA ILE A 87 -0.22 11.46 14.80
C ILE A 87 -0.69 12.35 13.64
N LEU A 88 -2.00 12.30 13.34
CA LEU A 88 -2.61 13.07 12.24
C LEU A 88 -2.97 14.51 12.65
N ASP A 89 -2.75 14.86 13.91
CA ASP A 89 -3.16 16.11 14.56
C ASP A 89 -2.05 17.18 14.59
N GLN A 90 -0.83 16.84 14.13
CA GLN A 90 0.33 17.73 14.22
C GLN A 90 0.67 18.49 12.92
N GLY A 91 -0.14 18.38 11.86
CA GLY A 91 0.08 19.13 10.63
C GLY A 91 -0.64 18.57 9.40
N ASP A 92 -0.19 19.02 8.23
CA ASP A 92 -0.70 18.52 6.95
C ASP A 92 -0.23 17.09 6.72
N PHE A 93 -1.14 16.24 6.23
CA PHE A 93 -0.86 14.87 5.87
C PHE A 93 -1.39 14.54 4.49
N THR A 94 -0.82 13.50 3.88
CA THR A 94 -1.27 12.94 2.61
C THR A 94 -1.55 11.47 2.82
N PHE A 95 -2.64 10.97 2.23
CA PHE A 95 -2.92 9.54 2.11
C PHE A 95 -3.24 9.21 0.66
N SER A 96 -2.94 7.98 0.26
CA SER A 96 -3.25 7.45 -1.06
C SER A 96 -3.78 6.03 -0.91
N CYS A 97 -4.81 5.69 -1.67
CA CYS A 97 -5.35 4.34 -1.70
C CYS A 97 -5.83 4.00 -3.12
N HIS A 98 -5.78 2.72 -3.45
CA HIS A 98 -6.37 2.18 -4.66
C HIS A 98 -7.71 1.57 -4.28
N VAL A 99 -8.79 2.08 -4.87
CA VAL A 99 -10.15 1.61 -4.60
C VAL A 99 -10.73 1.06 -5.89
N TYR A 100 -11.13 -0.21 -5.84
CA TYR A 100 -11.94 -0.84 -6.88
C TYR A 100 -13.37 -0.94 -6.38
N LEU A 101 -14.31 -0.43 -7.18
CA LEU A 101 -15.73 -0.54 -6.90
C LEU A 101 -16.29 -1.61 -7.84
N GLU A 102 -16.80 -2.70 -7.26
CA GLU A 102 -17.60 -3.64 -8.02
C GLU A 102 -18.87 -2.92 -8.45
N ARG A 103 -19.04 -2.73 -9.76
CA ARG A 103 -20.27 -2.13 -10.28
C ARG A 103 -21.36 -3.17 -10.18
N GLU A 104 -22.34 -2.93 -9.32
CA GLU A 104 -23.69 -3.37 -9.63
C GLU A 104 -24.14 -2.55 -10.85
N LEU A 105 -24.09 -3.19 -12.02
CA LEU A 105 -24.34 -2.59 -13.33
C LEU A 105 -25.84 -2.33 -13.52
N ASP A 106 -26.44 -1.43 -12.75
CA ASP A 106 -27.69 -0.77 -13.16
C ASP A 106 -27.37 0.42 -14.08
N GLY A 107 -26.85 0.09 -15.26
CA GLY A 107 -27.00 0.83 -16.52
C GLY A 107 -26.52 2.28 -16.63
N ARG A 108 -25.99 2.93 -15.58
CA ARG A 108 -25.55 4.33 -15.67
C ARG A 108 -24.14 4.53 -15.11
N MET A 109 -23.23 4.80 -16.04
CA MET A 109 -21.84 5.14 -15.81
C MET A 109 -21.70 6.30 -14.82
N VAL A 110 -21.19 6.04 -13.62
CA VAL A 110 -20.62 7.09 -12.77
C VAL A 110 -19.18 6.71 -12.45
N LYS A 111 -18.24 7.17 -13.29
CA LYS A 111 -16.83 7.28 -12.89
C LYS A 111 -16.75 8.37 -11.83
N LYS A 112 -16.73 8.02 -10.55
CA LYS A 112 -16.39 8.96 -9.48
C LYS A 112 -14.98 8.64 -8.98
N LEU A 113 -13.99 9.24 -9.62
CA LEU A 113 -12.62 9.26 -9.12
C LEU A 113 -12.58 10.26 -7.96
N GLY A 114 -12.63 9.77 -6.72
CA GLY A 114 -12.42 10.61 -5.54
C GLY A 114 -10.96 11.02 -5.43
N ARG A 115 -10.62 12.22 -5.90
CA ARG A 115 -9.35 12.91 -5.59
C ARG A 115 -9.65 13.90 -4.48
N ALA A 116 -9.30 13.58 -3.23
CA ALA A 116 -9.35 14.57 -2.16
C ALA A 116 -8.11 15.47 -2.27
N ARG A 117 -8.28 16.66 -2.86
CA ARG A 117 -7.29 17.73 -2.84
C ARG A 117 -7.91 18.90 -2.10
N LYS A 118 -7.37 19.26 -0.94
CA LYS A 118 -7.60 20.60 -0.38
C LYS A 118 -6.65 21.50 -1.16
N GLN A 119 -7.18 22.28 -2.09
CA GLN A 119 -6.41 23.32 -2.73
C GLN A 119 -7.18 24.62 -2.56
N ALA A 120 -6.54 25.52 -1.81
CA ALA A 120 -6.84 26.93 -1.82
C ALA A 120 -6.92 27.41 -3.28
N GLU A 121 -7.86 28.32 -3.46
CA GLU A 121 -8.24 29.06 -4.64
C GLU A 121 -7.24 29.09 -5.81
N ASN A 122 -7.83 28.90 -6.99
CA ASN A 122 -7.33 29.28 -8.31
C ASN A 122 -6.22 28.42 -8.93
N GLY A 123 -6.58 27.77 -10.04
CA GLY A 123 -5.64 27.35 -11.06
C GLY A 123 -5.47 25.84 -11.16
N LEU A 124 -6.12 25.27 -12.18
CA LEU A 124 -5.80 23.96 -12.76
C LEU A 124 -4.28 23.82 -12.99
N SER A 125 -3.73 22.64 -12.71
CA SER A 125 -3.12 21.81 -13.77
C SER A 125 -2.64 20.46 -13.18
N ALA A 126 -2.80 19.43 -14.00
CA ALA A 126 -2.35 18.07 -13.77
C ALA A 126 -1.08 17.80 -14.60
N CYS A 127 -0.15 17.07 -14.00
CA CYS A 127 0.70 16.08 -14.67
C CYS A 127 0.60 14.79 -13.84
#